data_AF-A0A4U6TZ12-F1
#
_entry.id   AF-A0A4U6TZ12-F1
#
_cell.length_a   1.000
_cell.length_b   1.000
_cell.length_c   1.000
_cell.angle_alpha   90.00
_cell.angle_beta   90.00
_cell.angle_gamma   90.00
#
_symmetry.space_group_name_H-M   'P 1'
#
loop_
_entity.id
_entity.type
_entity.pdbx_description
1 polymer ?
#
loop_
_entity_poly.entity_id
_entity_poly.type
_entity_poly.pdbx_seq_one_letter_code
_entity_poly.pdbx_strand_id
1 'polypeptide(L)'
;MDLITPTKLDNKYYVGLTNNLGLFQSDAALLTNATMKALVDSFIRSEATWKSKFARSMVKMGQIGVLSGTQGEIRRNCRAINPANAADVLAGPGSSAGFSGVAAS
;
A
#
# COMPACT_ATOMS: atom_id res chain seq x y z
N MET A 1 -14.33 -6.32 -6.14
CA MET A 1 -14.01 -5.01 -6.72
C MET A 1 -15.29 -4.40 -7.28
N ASP A 2 -15.36 -3.06 -7.36
CA ASP A 2 -16.57 -2.28 -7.64
C ASP A 2 -17.37 -2.78 -8.87
N LEU A 3 -18.66 -3.06 -8.66
CA LEU A 3 -19.59 -3.53 -9.69
C LEU A 3 -20.37 -2.38 -10.34
N ILE A 4 -20.38 -1.19 -9.74
CA ILE A 4 -21.14 -0.02 -10.22
C ILE A 4 -20.33 0.70 -11.30
N THR A 5 -19.05 0.94 -11.06
CA THR A 5 -18.14 1.60 -12.01
C THR A 5 -16.78 0.90 -12.08
N PRO A 6 -16.67 -0.26 -12.75
CA PRO A 6 -15.49 -1.13 -12.68
C PRO A 6 -14.17 -0.50 -13.15
N THR A 7 -14.22 0.51 -14.01
CA THR A 7 -13.05 1.14 -14.64
C THR A 7 -12.76 2.55 -14.12
N LYS A 8 -13.54 3.04 -13.15
CA LYS A 8 -13.42 4.41 -12.64
C LYS A 8 -13.01 4.43 -11.18
N LEU A 9 -12.11 5.34 -10.84
CA LEU A 9 -11.71 5.61 -9.46
C LEU A 9 -12.61 6.70 -8.88
N ASP A 10 -13.69 6.29 -8.23
CA ASP A 10 -14.61 7.18 -7.52
C ASP A 10 -15.13 6.54 -6.21
N ASN A 11 -16.10 7.19 -5.56
CA ASN A 11 -16.64 6.71 -4.29
C ASN A 11 -17.72 5.62 -4.45
N LYS A 12 -18.01 5.13 -5.66
CA LYS A 12 -19.06 4.12 -5.88
C LYS A 12 -18.73 2.78 -5.27
N TYR A 13 -17.44 2.48 -5.06
CA TYR A 13 -17.01 1.39 -4.19
C TYR A 13 -17.74 1.40 -2.83
N TYR A 14 -17.83 2.56 -2.15
CA TYR A 14 -18.49 2.67 -0.85
C TYR A 14 -20.02 2.59 -0.95
N VAL A 15 -20.60 3.10 -2.05
CA VAL A 15 -22.04 2.97 -2.33
C VAL A 15 -22.42 1.49 -2.52
N GLY A 16 -21.64 0.77 -3.32
CA GLY A 16 -21.81 -0.67 -3.53
C GLY A 16 -21.65 -1.44 -2.23
N LEU A 17 -20.68 -1.06 -1.40
CA LEU A 17 -20.46 -1.68 -0.10
C LEU A 17 -21.71 -1.62 0.80
N THR A 18 -22.36 -0.45 0.90
CA THR A 18 -23.61 -0.30 1.69
C THR A 18 -24.80 -1.06 1.10
N ASN A 19 -24.74 -1.43 -0.18
CA ASN A 19 -25.74 -2.27 -0.84
C ASN A 19 -25.40 -3.76 -0.78
N ASN A 20 -24.45 -4.16 0.09
CA ASN A 20 -23.95 -5.53 0.21
C ASN A 20 -23.32 -6.08 -1.08
N LEU A 21 -22.77 -5.20 -1.93
CA LEU A 21 -22.07 -5.56 -3.17
C LEU A 21 -20.54 -5.65 -2.97
N GLY A 22 -20.07 -5.70 -1.72
CA GLY A 22 -18.66 -5.94 -1.41
C GLY A 22 -18.26 -7.36 -1.81
N LEU A 23 -17.13 -7.49 -2.52
CA LEU A 23 -16.68 -8.80 -3.02
C LEU A 23 -15.96 -9.61 -1.95
N PHE A 24 -15.14 -8.94 -1.14
CA PHE A 24 -14.31 -9.59 -0.13
C PHE A 24 -14.87 -9.37 1.28
N GLN A 25 -14.62 -10.34 2.18
CA GLN A 25 -14.95 -10.18 3.60
C GLN A 25 -14.25 -8.96 4.21
N SER A 26 -13.03 -8.64 3.77
CA SER A 26 -12.31 -7.44 4.20
C SER A 26 -13.02 -6.14 3.83
N ASP A 27 -13.76 -6.12 2.71
CA ASP A 27 -14.58 -4.97 2.33
C ASP A 27 -15.79 -4.85 3.27
N ALA A 28 -16.55 -5.95 3.43
CA ALA A 28 -17.72 -6.01 4.29
C ALA A 28 -17.42 -5.68 5.76
N ALA A 29 -16.21 -6.02 6.22
CA ALA A 29 -15.75 -5.72 7.58
C ALA A 29 -15.70 -4.20 7.89
N LEU A 30 -15.61 -3.33 6.88
CA LEU A 30 -15.69 -1.87 7.10
C LEU A 30 -17.06 -1.44 7.63
N LEU A 31 -18.10 -2.25 7.45
CA LEU A 31 -19.45 -1.97 7.94
C LEU A 31 -19.72 -2.53 9.35
N THR A 32 -18.87 -3.44 9.86
CA THR A 32 -19.11 -4.10 11.16
C THR A 32 -18.66 -3.24 12.34
N ASN A 33 -17.67 -2.36 12.13
CA ASN A 33 -17.21 -1.40 13.13
C ASN A 33 -17.91 -0.05 12.96
N ALA A 34 -18.52 0.48 14.02
CA ALA A 34 -19.29 1.74 13.97
C ALA A 34 -18.46 2.95 13.50
N THR A 35 -17.18 3.03 13.90
CA THR A 35 -16.28 4.12 13.49
C THR A 35 -15.97 4.05 12.00
N MET A 36 -15.67 2.85 11.50
CA MET A 36 -15.39 2.63 10.08
C MET A 36 -16.64 2.87 9.23
N LYS A 37 -17.81 2.41 9.70
CA LYS A 37 -19.08 2.67 9.04
C LYS A 37 -19.37 4.17 8.92
N ALA A 38 -19.14 4.96 9.97
CA ALA A 38 -19.30 6.40 9.91
C ALA A 38 -18.40 7.06 8.84
N LEU A 39 -17.18 6.55 8.67
CA LEU A 39 -16.27 6.99 7.60
C LEU A 39 -16.78 6.58 6.21
N VAL A 40 -17.24 5.35 6.04
CA VAL A 40 -17.88 4.86 4.80
C VAL A 40 -19.04 5.79 4.42
N ASP A 41 -19.93 6.08 5.36
CA ASP A 41 -21.08 6.96 5.14
C ASP A 41 -20.63 8.39 4.77
N SER A 42 -19.51 8.88 5.32
CA SER A 42 -18.94 10.18 4.94
C SER A 42 -18.40 10.22 3.50
N PHE A 43 -17.79 9.12 3.05
CA PHE A 43 -17.25 8.99 1.70
C PHE A 43 -18.34 8.89 0.65
N ILE A 44 -19.47 8.25 0.98
CA ILE A 44 -20.66 8.23 0.14
C ILE A 44 -21.23 9.65 -0.04
N ARG A 45 -21.34 10.40 1.06
CA ARG A 45 -21.90 11.78 1.03
C ARG A 45 -21.02 12.77 0.28
N SER A 46 -19.71 12.57 0.23
CA SER A 46 -18.78 13.52 -0.38
C SER A 46 -17.61 12.80 -1.06
N GLU A 47 -17.67 12.72 -2.39
CA GLU A 47 -16.56 12.20 -3.20
C GLU A 47 -15.29 13.04 -3.04
N ALA A 48 -15.42 14.37 -2.86
CA ALA A 48 -14.28 15.26 -2.60
C ALA A 48 -13.58 14.94 -1.28
N THR A 49 -14.35 14.64 -0.22
CA THR A 49 -13.80 14.23 1.09
C THR A 49 -13.05 12.91 0.96
N TRP A 50 -13.66 11.94 0.27
CA TRP A 50 -13.02 10.67 -0.01
C TRP A 50 -11.72 10.86 -0.81
N LYS A 51 -11.74 11.58 -1.93
CA LYS A 51 -10.54 11.88 -2.75
C LYS A 51 -9.41 12.50 -1.91
N SER A 52 -9.74 13.50 -1.10
CA SER A 52 -8.76 14.17 -0.21
C SER A 52 -8.17 13.22 0.84
N LYS A 53 -8.98 12.33 1.42
CA LYS A 53 -8.51 11.33 2.39
C LYS A 53 -7.69 10.25 1.71
N PHE A 54 -8.15 9.75 0.56
CA PHE A 54 -7.46 8.76 -0.26
C PHE A 54 -6.07 9.23 -0.65
N ALA A 55 -5.94 10.44 -1.22
CA ALA A 55 -4.65 11.00 -1.61
C ALA A 55 -3.66 11.08 -0.43
N ARG A 56 -4.10 11.59 0.72
CA ARG A 56 -3.26 11.64 1.93
C ARG A 56 -2.85 10.26 2.43
N SER A 57 -3.78 9.30 2.43
CA SER A 57 -3.50 7.92 2.83
C SER A 57 -2.48 7.25 1.91
N MET A 58 -2.57 7.48 0.59
CA MET A 58 -1.63 6.92 -0.39
C MET A 58 -0.22 7.52 -0.23
N VAL A 59 -0.09 8.83 0.03
CA VAL A 59 1.20 9.45 0.34
C VAL A 59 1.79 8.86 1.62
N LYS A 60 0.99 8.74 2.69
CA LYS A 60 1.44 8.15 3.95
C LYS A 60 1.87 6.69 3.77
N MET A 61 1.11 5.91 3.01
CA MET A 61 1.43 4.51 2.73
C MET A 61 2.72 4.38 1.92
N GLY A 62 2.96 5.26 0.94
CA GLY A 62 4.19 5.26 0.14
C GLY A 62 5.46 5.60 0.92
N GLN A 63 5.35 6.04 2.16
CA GLN A 63 6.46 6.37 3.05
C GLN A 63 6.82 5.24 4.03
N ILE A 64 6.07 4.13 4.02
CA ILE A 64 6.32 3.00 4.93
C ILE A 64 7.62 2.29 4.52
N GLY A 65 8.60 2.24 5.44
CA GLY A 65 9.81 1.43 5.28
C GLY A 65 10.71 1.83 4.10
N VAL A 66 10.65 3.08 3.65
CA VAL A 66 11.45 3.57 2.52
C VAL A 66 12.94 3.57 2.83
N LEU A 67 13.74 3.15 1.85
CA LEU A 67 15.19 3.26 1.89
C LEU A 67 15.60 4.64 1.36
N SER A 68 16.42 5.37 2.12
CA SER A 68 16.80 6.75 1.80
C SER A 68 18.31 6.98 1.88
N GLY A 69 18.79 8.05 1.26
CA GLY A 69 20.22 8.35 1.20
C GLY A 69 20.99 7.25 0.47
N THR A 70 21.93 6.61 1.16
CA THR A 70 22.75 5.51 0.63
C THR A 70 22.18 4.13 0.98
N GLN A 71 20.97 4.04 1.54
CA GLN A 71 20.31 2.78 1.81
C GLN A 71 19.70 2.22 0.52
N GLY A 72 20.06 0.98 0.15
CA GLY A 72 19.59 0.34 -1.08
C GLY A 72 20.33 0.80 -2.33
N GLU A 73 19.67 0.72 -3.49
CA GLU A 73 20.23 1.11 -4.79
C GLU A 73 19.16 1.60 -5.76
N ILE A 74 19.57 2.40 -6.75
CA ILE A 74 18.75 2.73 -7.91
C ILE A 74 18.93 1.63 -8.96
N ARG A 75 17.91 0.79 -9.14
CA ARG A 75 17.96 -0.34 -10.07
C ARG A 75 17.91 0.12 -11.52
N ARG A 76 18.79 -0.44 -12.35
CA ARG A 76 18.74 -0.26 -13.82
C ARG A 76 17.65 -1.11 -14.46
N ASN A 77 17.27 -2.21 -13.81
CA ASN A 77 16.17 -3.08 -14.18
C ASN A 77 15.40 -3.44 -12.91
N CYS A 78 14.12 -3.06 -12.80
CA CYS A 78 13.32 -3.28 -11.59
C CYS A 78 13.22 -4.76 -11.18
N ARG A 79 13.38 -5.68 -12.13
CA ARG A 79 13.25 -7.13 -11.94
C ARG A 79 14.50 -7.80 -11.36
N ALA A 80 15.64 -7.11 -11.31
CA ALA A 80 16.91 -7.66 -10.87
C ALA A 80 17.68 -6.68 -9.97
N ILE A 81 18.50 -7.23 -9.08
CA ILE A 81 19.50 -6.45 -8.32
C ILE A 81 20.63 -6.11 -9.29
N ASN A 82 21.23 -4.91 -9.17
CA ASN A 82 22.37 -4.58 -10.01
C ASN A 82 23.52 -5.57 -9.71
N PRO A 83 24.30 -5.98 -10.73
CA PRO A 83 25.45 -6.84 -10.51
C PRO A 83 26.42 -6.15 -9.57
N ALA A 84 26.95 -6.88 -8.60
CA ALA A 84 28.01 -6.37 -7.74
C ALA A 84 29.19 -5.93 -8.62
N ASN A 85 29.73 -4.74 -8.38
CA ASN A 85 30.97 -4.35 -9.02
C ASN A 85 32.05 -5.34 -8.57
N ALA A 86 32.87 -5.84 -9.50
CA ALA A 86 33.96 -6.76 -9.15
C ALA A 86 34.89 -6.18 -8.06
N ALA A 87 34.98 -4.85 -7.94
CA ALA A 87 35.68 -4.17 -6.86
C ALA A 87 35.05 -4.38 -5.46
N ASP A 88 33.72 -4.48 -5.35
CA ASP A 88 33.03 -4.72 -4.07
C ASP A 88 33.11 -6.18 -3.64
N VAL A 89 33.21 -7.12 -4.60
CA VAL A 89 33.35 -8.56 -4.32
C VAL A 89 34.78 -8.93 -3.90
N LEU A 90 35.77 -8.19 -4.39
CA LEU A 90 37.19 -8.40 -4.07
C LEU A 90 37.63 -7.73 -2.76
N ALA A 91 36.82 -6.82 -2.20
CA ALA A 91 36.96 -6.40 -0.81
C ALA A 91 36.39 -7.53 0.08
N GLY A 92 37.27 -8.31 0.71
CA GLY A 92 36.96 -9.59 1.38
C GLY A 92 35.85 -9.57 2.46
N PRO A 93 35.52 -10.76 3.01
CA PRO A 93 34.37 -10.96 3.89
C PRO A 93 34.58 -10.28 5.24
N GLY A 94 34.16 -9.02 5.35
CA GLY A 94 34.26 -8.22 6.58
C GLY A 94 33.09 -7.26 6.81
N SER A 95 32.07 -7.25 5.96
CA SER A 95 30.91 -6.35 6.07
C SER A 95 29.60 -7.15 6.08
N SER A 96 29.44 -7.97 7.13
CA SER A 96 28.14 -8.51 7.52
C SER A 96 27.28 -7.41 8.14
N ALA A 97 26.59 -6.64 7.30
CA ALA A 97 25.27 -6.12 7.63
C ALA A 97 24.28 -7.02 6.86
N GLY A 98 24.05 -8.25 7.32
CA GLY A 98 23.14 -8.48 8.43
C GLY A 98 21.72 -8.66 7.87
N PHE A 99 21.52 -9.75 7.11
CA PHE A 99 20.19 -10.21 6.70
C PHE A 99 19.49 -10.76 7.95
N SER A 100 18.77 -9.89 8.68
CA SER A 100 17.91 -10.34 9.77
C SER A 100 16.57 -10.77 9.19
N GLY A 101 16.47 -12.05 8.85
CA GLY A 101 15.19 -12.71 8.66
C GLY A 101 14.39 -12.67 9.95
N VAL A 102 13.15 -12.19 9.89
CA VAL A 102 12.20 -12.18 11.01
C VAL A 102 11.76 -13.62 11.26
N ALA A 103 12.14 -14.18 12.42
CA ALA A 103 11.48 -15.33 12.99
C ALA A 103 10.17 -14.85 13.66
N ALA A 104 9.06 -15.45 13.26
CA ALA A 104 7.75 -15.28 13.87
C ALA A 104 7.73 -15.83 15.32
N SER A 105 6.90 -15.24 16.16
CA SER A 105 6.40 -15.82 17.42
C SER A 105 4.94 -16.20 17.26
#